data_AF-A0A7R9N502-F1
#
_entry.id   AF-A0A7R9N502-F1
#
_cell.length_a   1.000
_cell.length_b   1.000
_cell.length_c   1.000
_cell.angle_alpha   90.00
_cell.angle_beta   90.00
_cell.angle_gamma   90.00
#
_symmetry.space_group_name_H-M   'P 1'
#
loop_
_entity.id
_entity.type
_entity.pdbx_description
1 polymer ?
#
loop_
_entity_poly.entity_id
_entity_poly.type
_entity_poly.pdbx_seq_one_letter_code
_entity_poly.pdbx_strand_id
1 'polypeptide(L)' 'MIIVIVIINMSILGECAEDILLGLKDSERVSLKEIEEEVHLPAEKTKLLLDFLSYSRFITVDERIGDVRLDHFGELLIEI' A
#
# COMPACT_ATOMS: atom_id res chain seq x y z
N MET A 1 18.34 -7.50 7.13
CA MET A 1 18.17 -6.05 7.36
C MET A 1 19.19 -5.27 6.52
N ILE A 2 19.32 -5.42 5.20
CA ILE A 2 18.44 -4.92 4.12
C ILE A 2 17.61 -3.69 4.53
N ILE A 3 18.27 -2.66 5.04
CA ILE A 3 17.76 -1.27 5.09
C ILE A 3 17.75 -0.67 3.65
N VAL A 4 18.03 -1.51 2.65
CA VAL A 4 18.48 -1.18 1.31
C VAL A 4 17.85 -2.17 0.31
N ILE A 5 16.51 -2.22 0.27
CA ILE A 5 15.87 -2.00 -1.03
C ILE A 5 15.71 -0.49 -1.16
N VAL A 6 16.86 0.17 -1.13
CA VAL A 6 17.10 1.55 -1.51
C VAL A 6 16.97 1.52 -3.03
N ILE A 7 16.07 2.33 -3.60
CA ILE A 7 16.04 2.66 -5.03
C ILE A 7 15.57 1.53 -5.97
N ILE A 8 14.51 0.77 -5.67
CA ILE A 8 13.78 0.09 -6.76
C ILE A 8 12.74 1.09 -7.29
N ASN A 9 13.19 2.09 -8.05
CA ASN A 9 12.33 3.13 -8.67
C ASN A 9 11.44 3.89 -7.66
N MET A 10 12.04 4.75 -6.80
CA MET A 10 11.26 5.52 -5.80
C MET A 10 10.13 6.38 -6.39
N SER A 11 10.17 6.71 -7.69
CA SER A 11 9.08 7.41 -8.37
C SER A 11 7.83 6.53 -8.50
N ILE A 12 7.98 5.34 -9.11
CA ILE A 12 6.83 4.49 -9.46
C ILE A 12 6.24 3.82 -8.22
N LEU A 13 7.07 3.30 -7.31
CA LEU A 13 6.55 2.70 -6.07
C LEU A 13 5.99 3.76 -5.10
N GLY A 14 6.49 5.01 -5.17
CA GLY A 14 5.95 6.13 -4.39
C GLY A 14 4.57 6.54 -4.89
N GLU A 15 4.41 6.74 -6.20
CA GLU A 15 3.13 7.03 -6.85
C GLU A 15 2.10 5.92 -6.57
N CYS A 16 2.47 4.65 -6.75
CA CYS A 16 1.57 3.54 -6.42
C CYS A 16 1.21 3.46 -4.93
N ALA A 17 2.15 3.79 -4.03
CA ALA A 17 1.85 3.82 -2.59
C ALA A 17 0.85 4.94 -2.27
N GLU A 18 1.03 6.12 -2.88
CA GLU A 18 0.14 7.26 -2.72
C GLU A 18 -1.27 6.95 -3.24
N ASP A 19 -1.38 6.36 -4.43
CA ASP A 19 -2.66 5.96 -5.03
C ASP A 19 -3.43 4.98 -4.12
N ILE A 20 -2.75 3.95 -3.59
CA ILE A 20 -3.35 2.99 -2.64
C ILE A 20 -3.85 3.71 -1.39
N LEU A 21 -3.02 4.60 -0.81
CA LEU A 21 -3.36 5.30 0.42
C LEU A 21 -4.53 6.27 0.21
N LEU A 22 -4.58 6.98 -0.92
CA LEU A 22 -5.70 7.85 -1.30
C LEU A 22 -6.98 7.06 -1.54
N GLY A 23 -6.92 5.95 -2.27
CA GLY A 23 -8.07 5.07 -2.49
C GLY A 23 -8.66 4.54 -1.18
N LEU A 24 -7.81 4.17 -0.24
CA LEU A 24 -8.20 3.73 1.11
C LEU A 24 -8.73 4.86 2.01
N LYS A 25 -8.34 6.12 1.75
CA LYS A 25 -8.91 7.28 2.46
C LYS A 25 -10.34 7.56 2.01
N ASP A 26 -10.61 7.47 0.71
CA ASP A 26 -11.94 7.71 0.16
C ASP A 26 -12.90 6.53 0.40
N SER A 27 -12.34 5.32 0.49
CA SER A 27 -13.06 4.08 0.76
C SER A 27 -12.41 3.43 1.97
N GLU A 28 -13.00 3.56 3.17
CA GLU A 28 -12.49 3.04 4.46
C GLU A 28 -11.92 1.60 4.39
N ARG A 29 -12.32 0.83 3.38
CA ARG A 29 -11.76 -0.46 2.99
C ARG A 29 -11.72 -0.58 1.47
N VAL A 30 -10.65 -1.18 0.95
CA VAL A 30 -10.51 -1.55 -0.46
C VAL A 30 -10.12 -3.02 -0.53
N SER A 31 -10.62 -3.76 -1.52
CA SER A 31 -10.22 -5.15 -1.68
C SER A 31 -8.79 -5.27 -2.23
N LEU A 32 -8.10 -6.35 -1.86
CA LEU A 32 -6.76 -6.64 -2.34
C LEU A 32 -6.72 -6.80 -3.87
N LYS A 33 -7.82 -7.29 -4.47
CA LYS A 33 -7.97 -7.39 -5.92
C LYS A 33 -8.08 -6.04 -6.60
N GLU A 34 -8.86 -5.12 -6.05
CA GLU A 34 -8.97 -3.76 -6.58
C GLU A 34 -7.60 -3.08 -6.56
N ILE A 35 -6.85 -3.23 -5.46
CA ILE A 35 -5.47 -2.73 -5.37
C ILE A 35 -4.57 -3.39 -6.44
N GLU A 36 -4.66 -4.70 -6.64
CA GLU A 36 -3.87 -5.38 -7.68
C GLU A 36 -4.24 -4.96 -9.11
N GLU A 37 -5.48 -4.50 -9.34
CA GLU A 37 -5.96 -4.01 -10.64
C GLU A 37 -5.57 -2.55 -10.88
N GLU A 38 -5.65 -1.69 -9.86
CA GLU A 38 -5.29 -0.28 -9.91
C GLU A 38 -3.78 -0.08 -9.96
N VAL A 39 -3.06 -0.86 -9.15
CA VAL A 39 -1.60 -0.82 -9.10
C VAL A 39 -1.10 -1.67 -10.26
N HIS A 40 -0.79 -1.01 -11.38
CA HIS A 40 -0.24 -1.61 -12.61
C HIS A 40 1.19 -2.19 -12.43
N LEU A 41 1.43 -2.91 -11.33
CA LEU A 41 2.67 -3.58 -10.99
C LEU A 41 2.50 -5.11 -11.13
N PRO A 42 3.58 -5.85 -11.41
CA PRO A 42 3.59 -7.30 -11.26
C PRO A 42 3.20 -7.72 -9.85
N ALA A 43 2.45 -8.82 -9.71
CA ALA A 43 1.92 -9.31 -8.43
C ALA A 43 2.97 -9.41 -7.31
N GLU A 44 4.18 -9.87 -7.61
CA GLU A 44 5.28 -9.93 -6.63
C GLU A 44 5.68 -8.55 -6.09
N LYS A 45 5.61 -7.51 -6.92
CA LYS A 45 5.91 -6.13 -6.51
C LYS A 45 4.76 -5.49 -5.75
N THR A 46 3.51 -5.75 -6.17
CA THR A 46 2.32 -5.31 -5.43
C THR A 46 2.32 -5.90 -4.03
N LYS A 47 2.64 -7.19 -3.91
CA LYS A 47 2.79 -7.85 -2.60
C LYS A 47 3.90 -7.21 -1.76
N LEU A 48 5.07 -6.97 -2.35
CA LEU A 48 6.18 -6.30 -1.64
C LEU A 48 5.78 -4.90 -1.15
N LEU A 49 5.02 -4.15 -1.94
CA LEU A 49 4.52 -2.82 -1.59
C LEU A 49 3.52 -2.90 -0.43
N LEU A 50 2.55 -3.80 -0.49
CA LEU A 50 1.58 -4.02 0.58
C LEU A 50 2.25 -4.48 1.89
N ASP A 51 3.21 -5.39 1.79
CA ASP A 51 4.01 -5.84 2.94
C ASP A 51 4.80 -4.68 3.56
N PHE A 52 5.37 -3.79 2.73
CA PHE A 52 6.09 -2.60 3.21
C PHE A 52 5.16 -1.60 3.90
N LEU A 53 4.00 -1.29 3.31
CA LEU A 53 3.03 -0.36 3.88
C LEU A 53 2.45 -0.92 5.19
N SER A 54 2.18 -2.22 5.24
CA SER A 54 1.73 -2.94 6.44
C SER A 54 2.80 -2.95 7.53
N TYR A 55 4.04 -3.29 7.18
CA TYR A 55 5.17 -3.25 8.12
C TYR A 55 5.39 -1.84 8.69
N SER A 56 5.20 -0.81 7.87
CA SER A 56 5.31 0.60 8.24
C SER A 56 4.08 1.14 8.98
N ARG A 57 3.04 0.30 9.19
CA ARG A 57 1.78 0.63 9.86
C ARG A 57 0.95 1.72 9.18
N PHE A 58 1.06 1.84 7.86
CA PHE A 58 0.18 2.71 7.08
C PHE A 58 -1.15 2.03 6.76
N ILE A 59 -1.13 0.71 6.62
CA ILE A 59 -2.29 -0.11 6.28
C ILE A 59 -2.31 -1.40 7.10
N THR A 60 -3.49 -1.97 7.24
CA THR A 60 -3.67 -3.36 7.66
C THR A 60 -4.19 -4.18 6.48
N VAL A 61 -3.55 -5.32 6.20
CA VAL A 61 -4.00 -6.29 5.19
C VAL A 61 -4.60 -7.51 5.88
N ASP A 62 -5.88 -7.80 5.63
CA ASP A 62 -6.55 -9.02 6.09
C ASP A 62 -6.64 -10.03 4.93
N GLU A 63 -5.62 -10.89 4.81
CA GLU A 63 -5.56 -11.94 3.77
C GLU A 63 -6.70 -12.96 3.86
N ARG A 64 -7.43 -13.06 4.98
CA ARG A 64 -8.51 -14.05 5.13
C ARG A 64 -9.75 -13.66 4.34
N ILE A 65 -10.04 -12.37 4.31
CA ILE A 65 -11.18 -11.80 3.60
C ILE A 65 -10.76 -11.05 2.33
N GLY A 66 -9.47 -10.80 2.16
CA GLY A 66 -8.92 -10.09 1.01
C GLY A 66 -9.16 -8.58 1.07
N ASP A 67 -9.17 -8.00 2.27
CA ASP A 67 -9.38 -6.56 2.48
C ASP A 67 -8.08 -5.86 2.87
N VAL A 68 -7.96 -4.60 2.47
CA VAL A 68 -6.94 -3.66 2.93
C VAL A 68 -7.63 -2.47 3.56
N ARG A 69 -7.06 -1.97 4.66
CA ARG A 69 -7.60 -0.84 5.43
C ARG A 69 -6.50 0.15 5.77
N LEU A 70 -6.84 1.43 5.80
CA LEU A 70 -5.93 2.46 6.28
C LEU A 70 -5.79 2.38 7.80
N ASP A 71 -4.56 2.49 8.30
CA ASP A 71 -4.27 2.62 9.72
C ASP A 71 -4.12 4.10 10.10
N HIS A 72 -4.21 4.41 11.39
CA HIS A 72 -4.12 5.79 11.91
C HIS A 72 -2.84 6.56 11.49
N PHE A 73 -1.71 5.86 11.36
CA PHE A 73 -0.47 6.47 10.85
C PHE A 73 -0.53 6.74 9.34
N GLY A 74 -1.29 5.96 8.57
CA GLY A 74 -1.58 6.22 7.17
C GLY A 74 -2.46 7.44 6.99
N GLU A 75 -3.52 7.58 7.81
CA GLU A 75 -4.40 8.76 7.82
C GLU A 75 -3.60 10.06 8.03
N LEU A 76 -2.73 10.09 9.05
CA LEU A 76 -1.89 11.23 9.39
C LEU A 76 -0.93 11.65 8.28
N LEU A 77 -0.51 10.72 7.42
CA LEU A 77 0.48 11.01 6.37
C LEU A 77 -0.16 11.62 5.12
N ILE A 78 -1.44 11.32 4.86
CA ILE A 78 -2.22 11.86 3.73
C ILE A 78 -2.75 13.27 4.03
N GLU A 79 -2.76 13.70 5.29
CA GLU A 79 -3.25 15.03 5.71
C GLU A 79 -2.17 16.13 5.70
N ILE A 80 -0.90 15.81 5.48
CA ILE A 80 0.24 16.74 5.44
C ILE A 80 0.46 17.26 4.02
#